data_AF-A0AAV4WIG0-F1
#
_entry.id   AF-A0AAV4WIG0-F1
#
_cell.length_a   1.000
_cell.length_b   1.000
_cell.length_c   1.000
_cell.angle_alpha   90.00
_cell.angle_beta   90.00
_cell.angle_gamma   90.00
#
_symmetry.space_group_name_H-M   'P 1'
#
loop_
_entity.id
_entity.type
_entity.pdbx_description
1 polymer ?
#
loop_
_entity_poly.entity_id
_entity_poly.type
_entity_poly.pdbx_seq_one_letter_code
_entity_poly.pdbx_strand_id
1 'polypeptide(L)'
;MGNLVSFLVLKPPSPGSPVGEDGGEFSNVTSLAMFAINDSSETSAAEVVCGIDFCSGINENLLPSSFEKRYLLTGIFVVLSILAAVATALFLDPIHQKKEDDEEGLVSRIAATIKHLKKPNQILLVPITIFSGIEQAFILGDFSKYVSTLIIVFVAAAGNLGVCVVLYLWEPSSDRAFVFFVLAGVWGLSDAVWKTQLNSFYGALFRSEEEAAYSNYRLWESVGFAMGFGYSTFLCVLSKLSILIVFLFIGIIGYTAVEIRFNRAKHSYDISKNLTLK
;
A
#
# COMPACT_ATOMS: atom_id res chain seq x y z
N MET A 1 -2.52 3.85 -4.57
CA MET A 1 -3.02 5.23 -4.31
C MET A 1 -2.72 6.23 -5.41
N GLY A 2 -1.59 6.15 -6.14
CA GLY A 2 -1.30 7.08 -7.26
C GLY A 2 -2.48 7.26 -8.22
N ASN A 3 -3.12 6.16 -8.62
CA ASN A 3 -4.31 6.22 -9.47
C ASN A 3 -5.52 6.86 -8.77
N LEU A 4 -5.77 6.59 -7.49
CA LEU A 4 -6.94 7.13 -6.76
C LEU A 4 -6.84 8.65 -6.61
N VAL A 5 -5.66 9.18 -6.28
CA VAL A 5 -5.42 10.63 -6.18
C VAL A 5 -5.46 11.28 -7.56
N SER A 6 -4.89 10.65 -8.59
CA SER A 6 -4.97 11.16 -9.98
C SER A 6 -6.40 11.23 -10.51
N PHE A 7 -7.28 10.29 -10.15
CA PHE A 7 -8.70 10.34 -10.55
C PHE A 7 -9.48 11.47 -9.85
N LEU A 8 -9.05 11.88 -8.65
CA LEU A 8 -9.69 12.96 -7.89
C LEU A 8 -9.23 14.36 -8.32
N VAL A 9 -8.18 14.49 -9.14
CA VAL A 9 -7.62 15.80 -9.58
C VAL A 9 -8.24 16.28 -10.90
N LEU A 10 -9.14 15.51 -11.51
CA LEU A 10 -9.67 15.83 -12.83
C LEU A 10 -10.70 16.96 -12.79
N LYS A 11 -10.39 18.02 -13.54
CA LYS A 11 -11.21 19.22 -13.71
C LYS A 11 -12.31 18.96 -14.75
N PRO A 12 -13.59 19.32 -14.50
CA PRO A 12 -14.59 19.37 -15.55
C PRO A 12 -14.26 20.49 -16.57
N PRO A 13 -14.48 20.31 -17.88
CA PRO A 13 -14.36 21.40 -18.83
C PRO A 13 -15.35 22.51 -18.42
N SER A 14 -14.87 23.75 -18.40
CA SER A 14 -15.71 24.92 -18.11
C SER A 14 -16.77 25.10 -19.21
N PRO A 15 -18.04 25.41 -18.86
CA PRO A 15 -19.02 25.79 -19.86
C PRO A 15 -18.66 27.19 -20.38
N GLY A 16 -18.15 27.26 -21.61
CA GLY A 16 -17.98 28.55 -22.31
C GLY A 16 -16.61 28.86 -22.92
N SER A 17 -15.67 27.92 -23.03
CA SER A 17 -14.44 28.15 -23.82
C SER A 17 -14.69 27.82 -25.29
N PRO A 18 -14.49 28.78 -26.23
CA PRO A 18 -14.69 28.53 -27.66
C PRO A 18 -13.67 27.49 -28.14
N VAL A 19 -14.16 26.52 -28.91
CA VAL A 19 -13.35 25.56 -29.65
C VAL A 19 -12.51 26.37 -30.64
N GLY A 20 -11.22 26.54 -30.31
CA GLY A 20 -10.24 27.07 -31.24
C GLY A 20 -10.00 26.06 -32.33
N GLU A 21 -10.33 26.46 -33.55
CA GLU A 21 -9.86 25.85 -34.79
C GLU A 21 -8.33 25.83 -34.79
N ASP A 22 -7.73 24.66 -34.97
CA ASP A 22 -6.49 24.52 -35.72
C ASP A 22 -6.56 23.21 -36.51
N GLY A 23 -6.53 23.36 -37.83
CA GLY A 23 -6.79 22.33 -38.82
C GLY A 23 -5.61 21.39 -39.07
N GLY A 24 -5.96 20.19 -39.54
CA GLY A 24 -5.02 19.19 -40.03
C GLY A 24 -5.71 17.89 -40.39
N GLU A 25 -6.29 17.85 -41.60
CA GLU A 25 -6.53 16.69 -42.49
C GLU A 25 -6.59 15.26 -41.89
N PHE A 26 -7.78 14.63 -41.92
CA PHE A 26 -8.13 13.67 -42.98
C PHE A 26 -9.63 13.33 -42.88
N SER A 27 -10.37 13.72 -43.91
CA SER A 27 -11.78 13.39 -44.14
C SER A 27 -11.94 12.00 -44.75
N ASN A 28 -13.15 11.46 -44.62
CA ASN A 28 -13.73 10.27 -45.27
C ASN A 28 -13.60 8.93 -44.54
N VAL A 29 -14.59 8.63 -43.71
CA VAL A 29 -15.50 7.49 -43.92
C VAL A 29 -16.81 7.72 -43.15
N THR A 30 -17.63 8.64 -43.64
CA THR A 30 -19.07 8.66 -43.36
C THR A 30 -19.76 7.72 -44.36
N SER A 31 -20.34 6.61 -43.91
CA SER A 31 -21.66 6.12 -44.39
C SER A 31 -22.10 4.74 -43.87
N LEU A 32 -21.28 3.97 -43.14
CA LEU A 32 -21.67 2.61 -42.72
C LEU A 32 -21.97 2.41 -41.22
N ALA A 33 -21.73 3.41 -40.36
CA ALA A 33 -22.13 3.36 -38.96
C ALA A 33 -23.51 4.00 -38.69
N MET A 34 -24.20 4.52 -39.73
CA MET A 34 -25.56 5.07 -39.65
C MET A 34 -26.67 4.01 -39.72
N PHE A 35 -26.45 2.78 -39.23
CA PHE A 35 -27.48 1.73 -39.31
C PHE A 35 -27.88 1.04 -38.00
N ALA A 36 -27.27 1.31 -36.84
CA ALA A 36 -27.62 0.48 -35.68
C ALA A 36 -27.46 1.13 -34.32
N ILE A 37 -28.07 2.30 -34.06
CA ILE A 37 -28.67 2.61 -32.74
C ILE A 37 -29.86 3.56 -32.95
N ASN A 38 -31.02 2.98 -33.24
CA ASN A 38 -32.32 3.62 -33.02
C ASN A 38 -32.87 3.07 -31.70
N ASP A 39 -32.40 3.62 -30.58
CA ASP A 39 -33.22 3.68 -29.38
C ASP A 39 -32.92 5.00 -28.65
N SER A 40 -33.99 5.65 -28.26
CA SER A 40 -34.07 7.05 -27.88
C SER A 40 -33.53 7.35 -26.48
N SER A 41 -32.46 8.14 -26.37
CA SER A 41 -32.39 9.26 -25.42
C SER A 41 -31.20 10.18 -25.74
N GLU A 42 -31.50 11.47 -25.81
CA GLU A 42 -30.67 12.63 -26.13
C GLU A 42 -29.19 12.58 -25.70
N THR A 43 -28.32 12.82 -26.68
CA THR A 43 -26.92 13.21 -26.50
C THR A 43 -26.85 14.63 -25.90
N SER A 44 -26.89 14.75 -24.57
CA SER A 44 -26.45 15.96 -23.87
C SER A 44 -24.99 15.77 -23.42
N ALA A 45 -24.21 16.85 -23.51
CA ALA A 45 -22.79 16.86 -23.14
C ALA A 45 -22.61 16.27 -21.72
N ALA A 46 -22.00 15.10 -21.63
CA ALA A 46 -21.86 14.37 -20.38
C ALA A 46 -21.06 15.19 -19.35
N GLU A 47 -21.68 15.45 -18.21
CA GLU A 47 -21.13 16.15 -17.06
C GLU A 47 -19.94 15.35 -16.50
N VAL A 48 -18.74 15.95 -16.45
CA VAL A 48 -17.57 15.31 -15.83
C VAL A 48 -17.77 15.32 -14.32
N VAL A 49 -18.36 14.24 -13.80
CA VAL A 49 -18.54 14.01 -12.36
C VAL A 49 -17.18 13.67 -11.75
N CYS A 50 -16.78 14.42 -10.71
CA CYS A 50 -15.54 14.22 -9.97
C CYS A 50 -15.84 13.81 -8.52
N GLY A 51 -14.86 13.23 -7.82
CA GLY A 51 -15.03 12.84 -6.42
C GLY A 51 -15.58 11.42 -6.24
N ILE A 52 -16.47 11.25 -5.26
CA ILE A 52 -16.95 9.94 -4.80
C ILE A 52 -17.73 9.14 -5.86
N ASP A 53 -18.45 9.86 -6.72
CA ASP A 53 -19.30 9.28 -7.77
C ASP A 53 -18.55 8.99 -9.08
N PHE A 54 -17.23 9.18 -9.10
CA PHE A 54 -16.42 8.90 -10.29
C PHE A 54 -16.35 7.38 -10.58
N CYS A 55 -16.90 6.96 -11.73
CA CYS A 55 -16.88 5.57 -12.21
C CYS A 55 -16.05 5.37 -13.49
N SER A 56 -16.07 6.33 -14.43
CA SER A 56 -15.31 6.30 -15.69
C SER A 56 -15.23 7.68 -16.35
N GLY A 57 -14.06 8.06 -16.89
CA GLY A 57 -13.83 9.37 -17.53
C GLY A 57 -14.25 9.43 -19.01
N ILE A 58 -14.66 10.62 -19.45
CA ILE A 58 -15.30 10.92 -20.75
C ILE A 58 -14.29 11.34 -21.85
N ASN A 59 -13.03 11.58 -21.48
CA ASN A 59 -11.96 12.05 -22.39
C ASN A 59 -11.01 10.92 -22.78
N GLU A 60 -10.59 10.83 -24.05
CA GLU A 60 -9.74 9.73 -24.55
C GLU A 60 -8.39 9.56 -23.82
N ASN A 61 -7.80 10.65 -23.32
CA ASN A 61 -6.57 10.62 -22.53
C ASN A 61 -6.77 10.15 -21.07
N LEU A 62 -8.02 10.12 -20.61
CA LEU A 62 -8.44 9.72 -19.26
C LEU A 62 -9.36 8.49 -19.30
N LEU A 63 -9.66 8.01 -20.51
CA LEU A 63 -10.20 6.68 -20.70
C LEU A 63 -9.20 5.75 -20.03
N PRO A 64 -9.68 4.89 -19.13
CA PRO A 64 -8.82 3.84 -18.67
C PRO A 64 -8.37 3.09 -19.96
N SER A 65 -7.11 2.66 -20.06
CA SER A 65 -6.55 2.11 -21.33
C SER A 65 -7.44 1.01 -21.92
N SER A 66 -7.47 0.74 -23.24
CA SER A 66 -8.38 -0.29 -23.80
C SER A 66 -8.39 -1.59 -22.97
N PHE A 67 -9.53 -2.30 -22.88
CA PHE A 67 -9.64 -3.53 -22.08
C PHE A 67 -8.46 -4.47 -22.34
N GLU A 68 -8.01 -4.59 -23.59
CA GLU A 68 -6.76 -5.27 -23.96
C GLU A 68 -5.54 -4.81 -23.17
N LYS A 69 -5.17 -3.53 -23.17
CA LYS A 69 -3.96 -3.04 -22.49
C LYS A 69 -4.01 -3.26 -20.98
N ARG A 70 -5.20 -3.21 -20.38
CA ARG A 70 -5.39 -3.46 -18.93
C ARG A 70 -5.30 -4.93 -18.57
N TYR A 71 -6.08 -5.78 -19.25
CA TYR A 71 -6.01 -7.23 -19.03
C TYR A 71 -4.63 -7.78 -19.40
N LEU A 72 -3.93 -7.15 -20.35
CA LEU A 72 -2.54 -7.45 -20.68
C LEU A 72 -1.58 -7.04 -19.56
N LEU A 73 -1.71 -5.85 -18.96
CA LEU A 73 -0.88 -5.45 -17.81
C LEU A 73 -1.16 -6.30 -16.56
N THR A 74 -2.44 -6.50 -16.22
CA THR A 74 -2.84 -7.38 -15.11
C THR A 74 -2.41 -8.82 -15.37
N GLY A 75 -2.57 -9.31 -16.60
CA GLY A 75 -2.16 -10.63 -17.04
C GLY A 75 -0.65 -10.82 -16.95
N ILE A 76 0.15 -9.86 -17.45
CA ILE A 76 1.61 -9.88 -17.31
C ILE A 76 1.99 -9.92 -15.83
N PHE A 77 1.38 -9.09 -14.98
CA PHE A 77 1.71 -9.06 -13.55
C PHE A 77 1.38 -10.39 -12.86
N VAL A 78 0.22 -10.97 -13.16
CA VAL A 78 -0.21 -12.27 -12.61
C VAL A 78 0.69 -13.40 -13.10
N VAL A 79 0.99 -13.45 -14.41
CA VAL A 79 1.88 -14.48 -14.99
C VAL A 79 3.28 -14.36 -14.42
N LEU A 80 3.85 -13.15 -14.32
CA LEU A 80 5.15 -12.93 -13.68
C LEU A 80 5.14 -13.34 -12.21
N SER A 81 4.05 -13.10 -11.48
CA SER A 81 3.91 -13.52 -10.08
C SER A 81 3.88 -15.05 -9.95
N ILE A 82 3.16 -15.75 -10.84
CA ILE A 82 3.12 -17.22 -10.87
C ILE A 82 4.49 -17.79 -11.27
N LEU A 83 5.12 -17.24 -12.30
CA LEU A 83 6.46 -17.66 -12.73
C LEU A 83 7.49 -17.43 -11.62
N ALA A 84 7.43 -16.30 -10.91
CA ALA A 84 8.30 -16.04 -9.76
C ALA A 84 8.05 -17.03 -8.61
N ALA A 85 6.78 -17.38 -8.34
CA ALA A 85 6.44 -18.37 -7.32
C ALA A 85 6.95 -19.77 -7.70
N VAL A 86 6.79 -20.18 -8.96
CA VAL A 86 7.31 -21.45 -9.49
C VAL A 86 8.84 -21.46 -9.49
N ALA A 87 9.47 -20.37 -9.91
CA ALA A 87 10.93 -20.24 -9.89
C ALA A 87 11.47 -20.32 -8.45
N THR A 88 10.82 -19.64 -7.50
CA THR A 88 11.17 -19.78 -6.09
C THR A 88 10.97 -21.21 -5.60
N ALA A 89 9.88 -21.87 -5.98
CA ALA A 89 9.62 -23.25 -5.56
C ALA A 89 10.59 -24.29 -6.16
N LEU A 90 11.11 -24.05 -7.36
CA LEU A 90 12.00 -24.98 -8.07
C LEU A 90 13.50 -24.67 -7.86
N PHE A 91 13.87 -23.40 -7.72
CA PHE A 91 15.27 -22.95 -7.65
C PHE A 91 15.69 -22.44 -6.27
N LEU A 92 14.75 -22.04 -5.41
CA LEU A 92 15.09 -21.74 -4.04
C LEU A 92 15.16 -23.07 -3.29
N ASP A 93 16.38 -23.56 -3.10
CA ASP A 93 16.62 -24.58 -2.09
C ASP A 93 15.97 -24.10 -0.79
N PRO A 94 15.20 -24.96 -0.08
CA PRO A 94 14.67 -24.59 1.20
C PRO A 94 15.85 -24.12 2.04
N ILE A 95 15.84 -22.82 2.38
CA ILE A 95 16.85 -22.24 3.27
C ILE A 95 16.77 -23.12 4.52
N HIS A 96 17.80 -23.94 4.70
CA HIS A 96 17.95 -24.70 5.92
C HIS A 96 18.04 -23.63 7.01
N GLN A 97 16.92 -23.40 7.70
CA GLN A 97 16.96 -22.78 9.00
C GLN A 97 17.91 -23.67 9.79
N LYS A 98 19.14 -23.19 9.97
CA LYS A 98 20.09 -23.84 10.86
C LYS A 98 19.36 -23.85 12.18
N LYS A 99 18.81 -25.02 12.56
CA LYS A 99 18.32 -25.25 13.91
C LYS A 99 19.43 -24.74 14.80
N GLU A 100 19.05 -23.91 15.74
CA GLU A 100 19.89 -23.21 16.69
C GLU A 100 20.53 -24.22 17.66
N ASP A 101 21.27 -25.19 17.13
CA ASP A 101 21.92 -26.30 17.83
C ASP A 101 23.42 -26.37 17.50
N ASP A 102 24.00 -25.29 16.97
CA ASP A 102 25.44 -25.07 17.03
C ASP A 102 25.69 -23.77 17.79
N GLU A 103 26.49 -23.83 18.85
CA GLU A 103 27.21 -22.69 19.42
C GLU A 103 28.15 -22.06 18.38
N GLU A 104 27.62 -21.50 17.29
CA GLU A 104 28.36 -20.50 16.53
C GLU A 104 28.39 -19.23 17.36
N GLY A 105 29.52 -19.06 18.06
CA GLY A 105 29.73 -17.94 18.96
C GLY A 105 29.40 -16.61 18.30
N LEU A 106 28.87 -15.69 19.11
CA LEU A 106 28.60 -14.29 18.78
C LEU A 106 29.76 -13.64 17.98
N VAL A 107 30.99 -14.07 18.23
CA VAL A 107 32.22 -13.66 17.54
C VAL A 107 32.22 -13.99 16.04
N SER A 108 31.73 -15.17 15.63
CA SER A 108 31.68 -15.57 14.22
C SER A 108 30.69 -14.70 13.45
N ARG A 109 29.52 -14.43 14.04
CA ARG A 109 28.50 -13.54 13.49
C ARG A 109 29.02 -12.10 13.40
N ILE A 110 29.61 -11.58 14.47
CA ILE A 110 30.23 -10.25 14.47
C ILE A 110 31.37 -10.17 13.44
N ALA A 111 32.19 -11.21 13.29
CA ALA A 111 33.26 -11.25 12.30
C ALA A 111 32.71 -11.22 10.86
N ALA A 112 31.62 -11.92 10.59
CA ALA A 112 30.92 -11.86 9.31
C ALA A 112 30.36 -10.45 9.04
N THR A 113 29.75 -9.81 10.06
CA THR A 113 29.25 -8.42 9.95
C THR A 113 30.39 -7.43 9.73
N ILE A 114 31.50 -7.53 10.46
CA ILE A 114 32.70 -6.69 10.33
C ILE A 114 33.33 -6.85 8.95
N LYS A 115 33.42 -8.10 8.45
CA LYS A 115 33.91 -8.37 7.09
C LYS A 115 33.02 -7.69 6.05
N HIS A 116 31.71 -7.64 6.27
CA HIS A 116 30.77 -6.94 5.39
C HIS A 116 30.88 -5.42 5.50
N LEU A 117 31.17 -4.90 6.69
CA LEU A 117 31.36 -3.47 6.98
C LEU A 117 32.58 -2.88 6.25
N LYS A 118 33.57 -3.71 5.88
CA LYS A 118 34.77 -3.28 5.12
C LYS A 118 34.50 -2.96 3.64
N LYS A 119 33.28 -3.20 3.13
CA LYS A 119 32.94 -2.82 1.76
C LYS A 119 32.81 -1.29 1.63
N PRO A 120 33.39 -0.66 0.60
CA PRO A 120 33.44 0.80 0.48
C PRO A 120 32.05 1.45 0.45
N ASN A 121 31.06 0.81 -0.18
CA ASN A 121 29.69 1.31 -0.24
C ASN A 121 28.96 1.22 1.11
N GLN A 122 29.33 0.27 1.97
CA GLN A 122 28.78 0.14 3.33
C GLN A 122 29.33 1.24 4.24
N ILE A 123 30.65 1.50 4.18
CA ILE A 123 31.31 2.55 4.97
C ILE A 123 30.70 3.93 4.69
N LEU A 124 30.36 4.22 3.43
CA LEU A 124 29.74 5.49 3.06
C LEU A 124 28.33 5.67 3.66
N LEU A 125 27.62 4.58 3.92
CA LEU A 125 26.29 4.60 4.55
C LEU A 125 26.37 4.62 6.08
N VAL A 126 27.48 4.21 6.69
CA VAL A 126 27.64 4.17 8.17
C VAL A 126 27.22 5.48 8.87
N PRO A 127 27.60 6.69 8.40
CA PRO A 127 27.21 7.93 9.07
C PRO A 127 25.70 8.17 9.10
N ILE A 128 25.00 7.89 8.00
CA ILE A 128 23.54 8.06 7.93
C ILE A 128 22.83 6.99 8.76
N THR A 129 23.36 5.76 8.80
CA THR A 129 22.82 4.69 9.64
C THR A 129 23.00 4.99 11.13
N ILE A 130 24.14 5.58 11.53
CA ILE A 130 24.38 6.03 12.90
C ILE A 130 23.42 7.16 13.28
N PHE A 131 23.26 8.17 12.41
CA PHE A 131 22.30 9.26 12.64
C PHE A 131 20.88 8.73 12.85
N SER A 132 20.42 7.82 11.99
CA SER A 132 19.10 7.19 12.13
C SER A 132 18.99 6.36 13.42
N GLY A 133 20.06 5.66 13.83
CA GLY A 133 20.08 4.92 15.10
C GLY A 133 19.97 5.82 16.33
N ILE A 134 20.62 6.98 16.32
CA ILE A 134 20.52 7.97 17.41
C ILE A 134 19.10 8.53 17.51
N GLU A 135 18.48 8.88 16.37
CA GLU A 135 17.08 9.32 16.31
C GLU A 135 16.13 8.25 16.87
N GLN A 136 16.28 7.00 16.43
CA GLN A 136 15.48 5.88 16.89
C GLN A 136 15.66 5.59 18.38
N ALA A 137 16.89 5.67 18.91
CA ALA A 137 17.16 5.43 20.34
C ALA A 137 16.49 6.49 21.24
N PHE A 138 16.44 7.75 20.78
CA PHE A 138 15.77 8.83 21.51
C PHE A 138 14.25 8.62 21.53
N ILE A 139 13.68 8.24 20.38
CA ILE A 139 12.25 7.92 20.27
C ILE A 139 11.91 6.67 21.08
N LEU A 140 12.66 5.57 20.96
CA LEU A 140 12.37 4.35 21.72
C LEU A 140 12.62 4.52 23.22
N GLY A 141 13.67 5.21 23.65
CA GLY A 141 14.00 5.36 25.08
C GLY A 141 12.94 6.13 25.87
N ASP A 142 12.49 7.26 25.32
CA ASP A 142 11.56 8.15 26.00
C ASP A 142 10.10 7.93 25.59
N PHE A 143 9.79 7.66 24.31
CA PHE A 143 8.40 7.47 23.87
C PHE A 143 7.85 6.05 24.10
N SER A 144 8.65 4.99 24.00
CA SER A 144 8.12 3.62 24.14
C SER A 144 7.61 3.31 25.56
N LYS A 145 8.10 4.04 26.57
CA LYS A 145 7.65 3.94 27.96
C LYS A 145 6.24 4.52 28.16
N TYR A 146 5.83 5.46 27.31
CA TYR A 146 4.56 6.17 27.42
C TYR A 146 3.56 5.81 26.32
N VAL A 147 4.02 5.35 25.16
CA VAL A 147 3.17 5.07 23.99
C VAL A 147 3.27 3.58 23.66
N SER A 148 2.19 2.85 23.91
CA SER A 148 2.08 1.45 23.49
C SER A 148 2.01 1.36 21.96
N THR A 149 2.52 0.26 21.40
CA THR A 149 2.47 -0.03 19.95
C THR A 149 1.04 0.08 19.39
N LEU A 150 0.04 -0.34 20.18
CA LEU A 150 -1.37 -0.14 19.90
C LEU A 150 -1.74 1.33 19.64
N ILE A 151 -1.28 2.28 20.45
CA ILE A 151 -1.62 3.70 20.28
C ILE A 151 -1.14 4.21 18.92
N ILE A 152 0.10 3.85 18.53
CA ILE A 152 0.67 4.28 17.24
C ILE A 152 -0.15 3.72 16.08
N VAL A 153 -0.53 2.45 16.17
CA VAL A 153 -1.41 1.77 15.21
C VAL A 153 -2.80 2.43 15.13
N PHE A 154 -3.42 2.76 16.27
CA PHE A 154 -4.72 3.44 16.28
C PHE A 154 -4.65 4.86 15.71
N VAL A 155 -3.57 5.60 15.96
CA VAL A 155 -3.37 6.93 15.37
C VAL A 155 -3.25 6.85 13.85
N ALA A 156 -2.48 5.89 13.32
CA ALA A 156 -2.40 5.67 11.87
C ALA A 156 -3.75 5.22 11.27
N ALA A 157 -4.51 4.40 11.99
CA ALA A 157 -5.86 3.98 11.57
C ALA A 157 -6.82 5.17 11.51
N ALA A 158 -6.79 6.03 12.53
CA ALA A 158 -7.58 7.26 12.57
C ALA A 158 -7.19 8.22 11.44
N GLY A 159 -5.89 8.35 11.13
CA GLY A 159 -5.40 9.14 10.00
C GLY A 159 -5.95 8.64 8.66
N ASN A 160 -5.81 7.34 8.39
CA ASN A 160 -6.36 6.73 7.17
C ASN A 160 -7.89 6.82 7.09
N LEU A 161 -8.59 6.60 8.19
CA LEU A 161 -10.05 6.74 8.25
C LEU A 161 -10.46 8.20 8.01
N GLY A 162 -9.76 9.16 8.62
CA GLY A 162 -9.98 10.59 8.41
C GLY A 162 -9.78 11.00 6.96
N VAL A 163 -8.73 10.50 6.30
CA VAL A 163 -8.54 10.69 4.86
C VAL A 163 -9.72 10.11 4.08
N CYS A 164 -10.17 8.89 4.37
CA CYS A 164 -11.32 8.28 3.69
C CYS A 164 -12.61 9.07 3.91
N VAL A 165 -12.85 9.58 5.12
CA VAL A 165 -14.02 10.41 5.45
C VAL A 165 -13.98 11.74 4.72
N VAL A 166 -12.82 12.41 4.66
CA VAL A 166 -12.67 13.63 3.87
C VAL A 166 -12.92 13.33 2.40
N LEU A 167 -12.37 12.24 1.85
CA LEU A 167 -12.63 11.83 0.46
C LEU A 167 -14.09 11.45 0.20
N TYR A 168 -14.85 11.05 1.23
CA TYR A 168 -16.27 10.75 1.14
C TYR A 168 -17.13 12.02 1.14
N LEU A 169 -16.76 13.01 1.96
CA LEU A 169 -17.54 14.23 2.19
C LEU A 169 -17.14 15.40 1.30
N TRP A 170 -15.92 15.39 0.75
CA TRP A 170 -15.34 16.51 0.03
C TRP A 170 -15.33 16.27 -1.47
N GLU A 171 -15.97 17.18 -2.20
CA GLU A 171 -15.87 17.23 -3.65
C GLU A 171 -14.57 17.93 -4.08
N PRO A 172 -13.76 17.29 -4.93
CA PRO A 172 -12.50 17.84 -5.37
C PRO A 172 -12.70 19.09 -6.22
N SER A 173 -12.27 20.24 -5.70
CA SER A 173 -12.31 21.53 -6.40
C SER A 173 -10.89 22.04 -6.68
N SER A 174 -10.61 22.53 -7.90
CA SER A 174 -9.28 23.02 -8.29
C SER A 174 -8.77 24.20 -7.44
N ASP A 175 -9.66 24.99 -6.84
CA ASP A 175 -9.31 26.13 -5.98
C ASP A 175 -8.73 25.72 -4.61
N ARG A 176 -8.83 24.43 -4.25
CA ARG A 176 -8.38 23.88 -2.96
C ARG A 176 -7.35 22.76 -3.15
N ALA A 177 -6.41 22.96 -4.08
CA ALA A 177 -5.39 21.97 -4.44
C ALA A 177 -4.51 21.51 -3.25
N PHE A 178 -4.32 22.36 -2.25
CA PHE A 178 -3.55 22.01 -1.05
C PHE A 178 -4.15 20.84 -0.25
N VAL A 179 -5.48 20.65 -0.29
CA VAL A 179 -6.17 19.57 0.43
C VAL A 179 -5.67 18.21 -0.05
N PHE A 180 -5.42 18.04 -1.36
CA PHE A 180 -4.88 16.79 -1.90
C PHE A 180 -3.48 16.47 -1.37
N PHE A 181 -2.61 17.47 -1.26
CA PHE A 181 -1.25 17.28 -0.72
C PHE A 181 -1.28 16.89 0.75
N VAL A 182 -2.20 17.49 1.52
CA VAL A 182 -2.41 17.12 2.93
C VAL A 182 -2.91 15.68 3.03
N LEU A 183 -3.92 15.29 2.25
CA LEU A 183 -4.45 13.92 2.24
C LEU A 183 -3.38 12.90 1.82
N ALA A 184 -2.59 13.20 0.79
CA ALA A 184 -1.47 12.36 0.37
C ALA A 184 -0.38 12.25 1.45
N GLY A 185 -0.08 13.34 2.15
CA GLY A 185 0.87 13.37 3.26
C GLY A 185 0.42 12.51 4.43
N VAL A 186 -0.83 12.65 4.87
CA VAL A 186 -1.41 11.85 5.96
C VAL A 186 -1.46 10.36 5.58
N TRP A 187 -1.84 10.04 4.33
CA TRP A 187 -1.84 8.68 3.83
C TRP A 187 -0.43 8.08 3.83
N GLY A 188 0.55 8.82 3.31
CA GLY A 188 1.96 8.38 3.27
C GLY A 188 2.55 8.16 4.65
N LEU A 189 2.28 9.07 5.60
CA LEU A 189 2.72 8.92 6.99
C LEU A 189 2.09 7.68 7.64
N SER A 190 0.80 7.45 7.42
CA SER A 190 0.10 6.28 7.94
C SER A 190 0.64 4.98 7.34
N ASP A 191 0.94 4.93 6.03
CA ASP A 191 1.58 3.78 5.35
C ASP A 191 2.95 3.46 5.94
N ALA A 192 3.75 4.49 6.25
CA ALA A 192 5.05 4.32 6.91
C ALA A 192 4.91 3.68 8.30
N VAL A 193 3.89 4.09 9.07
CA VAL A 193 3.57 3.48 10.37
C VAL A 193 3.17 2.01 10.19
N TRP A 194 2.27 1.69 9.25
CA TRP A 194 1.86 0.30 9.00
C TRP A 194 3.04 -0.59 8.67
N LYS A 195 3.92 -0.15 7.77
CA LYS A 195 5.09 -0.92 7.36
C LYS A 195 6.08 -1.13 8.50
N THR A 196 6.35 -0.10 9.30
CA THR A 196 7.31 -0.20 10.41
C THR A 196 6.76 -1.08 11.54
N GLN A 197 5.50 -0.91 11.90
CA GLN A 197 4.88 -1.67 12.99
C GLN A 197 4.60 -3.12 12.62
N LEU A 198 4.08 -3.41 11.42
CA LEU A 198 3.85 -4.78 10.99
C LEU A 198 5.16 -5.55 10.87
N ASN A 199 6.21 -4.96 10.29
CA ASN A 199 7.51 -5.62 10.21
C ASN A 199 8.06 -5.92 11.62
N SER A 200 8.06 -4.94 12.53
CA SER A 200 8.54 -5.15 13.90
C SER A 200 7.72 -6.21 14.65
N PHE A 201 6.39 -6.19 14.49
CA PHE A 201 5.50 -7.13 15.16
C PHE A 201 5.65 -8.56 14.63
N TYR A 202 5.79 -8.76 13.31
CA TYR A 202 6.07 -10.07 12.72
C TYR A 202 7.41 -10.64 13.20
N GLY A 203 8.45 -9.80 13.31
CA GLY A 203 9.75 -10.21 13.87
C GLY A 203 9.66 -10.61 15.35
N ALA A 204 8.84 -9.94 16.15
CA ALA A 204 8.63 -10.31 17.55
C ALA A 204 7.76 -11.57 17.71
N LEU A 205 6.73 -11.73 16.87
CA LEU A 205 5.76 -12.82 16.95
C LEU A 205 6.34 -14.15 16.44
N PHE A 206 7.17 -14.11 15.39
CA PHE A 206 7.72 -15.29 14.71
C PHE A 206 9.25 -15.32 14.73
N ARG A 207 9.88 -14.96 15.85
CA ARG A 207 11.35 -14.84 15.98
C ARG A 207 12.16 -16.08 15.54
N SER A 208 11.58 -17.28 15.65
CA SER A 208 12.25 -18.52 15.21
C SER A 208 12.05 -18.85 13.73
N GLU A 209 11.05 -18.25 13.09
CA GLU A 209 10.64 -18.55 11.71
C GLU A 209 10.45 -17.25 10.89
N GLU A 210 11.27 -16.23 11.18
CA GLU A 210 11.13 -14.88 10.63
C GLU A 210 11.06 -14.89 9.10
N GLU A 211 11.94 -15.63 8.44
CA GLU A 211 12.01 -15.69 6.97
C GLU A 211 10.70 -16.17 6.33
N ALA A 212 10.10 -17.22 6.89
CA ALA A 212 8.83 -17.77 6.41
C ALA A 212 7.67 -16.80 6.70
N ALA A 213 7.66 -16.21 7.89
CA ALA A 213 6.64 -15.24 8.30
C ALA A 213 6.67 -13.96 7.44
N TYR A 214 7.85 -13.40 7.17
CA TYR A 214 8.02 -12.24 6.31
C TYR A 214 7.68 -12.54 4.84
N SER A 215 8.05 -13.74 4.35
CA SER A 215 7.67 -14.18 3.01
C SER A 215 6.15 -14.28 2.85
N ASN A 216 5.47 -14.86 3.84
CA ASN A 216 4.00 -14.94 3.86
C ASN A 216 3.35 -13.55 3.96
N TYR A 217 3.89 -12.66 4.81
CA TYR A 217 3.44 -11.26 4.89
C TYR A 217 3.51 -10.55 3.52
N ARG A 218 4.66 -10.66 2.83
CA ARG A 218 4.88 -10.03 1.54
C ARG A 218 4.01 -10.61 0.42
N LEU A 219 3.70 -11.91 0.49
CA LEU A 219 2.76 -12.57 -0.40
C LEU A 219 1.36 -11.95 -0.27
N TRP A 220 0.82 -11.86 0.95
CA TRP A 220 -0.50 -11.26 1.18
C TRP A 220 -0.56 -9.78 0.83
N GLU A 221 0.52 -9.03 1.09
CA GLU A 221 0.66 -7.64 0.63
C GLU A 221 0.55 -7.55 -0.90
N SER A 222 1.20 -8.47 -1.62
CA SER A 222 1.17 -8.53 -3.09
C SER A 222 -0.22 -8.89 -3.63
N VAL A 223 -0.94 -9.82 -2.98
CA VAL A 223 -2.34 -10.12 -3.30
C VAL A 223 -3.22 -8.88 -3.14
N GLY A 224 -2.99 -8.09 -2.09
CA GLY A 224 -3.68 -6.82 -1.88
C GLY A 224 -3.44 -5.82 -3.02
N PHE A 225 -2.19 -5.66 -3.47
CA PHE A 225 -1.89 -4.82 -4.64
C PHE A 225 -2.55 -5.34 -5.91
N ALA A 226 -2.48 -6.64 -6.18
CA ALA A 226 -3.12 -7.26 -7.35
C ALA A 226 -4.64 -7.04 -7.36
N MET A 227 -5.30 -7.23 -6.21
CA MET A 227 -6.73 -6.95 -6.03
C MET A 227 -7.03 -5.47 -6.28
N GLY A 228 -6.23 -4.57 -5.68
CA GLY A 228 -6.38 -3.12 -5.82
C GLY A 228 -6.26 -2.63 -7.26
N PHE A 229 -5.34 -3.20 -8.05
CA PHE A 229 -5.23 -2.89 -9.47
C PHE A 229 -6.34 -3.55 -10.30
N GLY A 230 -6.69 -4.80 -9.97
CA GLY A 230 -7.70 -5.58 -10.68
C GLY A 230 -9.07 -4.91 -10.67
N TYR A 231 -9.59 -4.53 -9.50
CA TYR A 231 -10.90 -3.87 -9.43
C TYR A 231 -10.86 -2.37 -9.76
N SER A 232 -9.68 -1.78 -9.91
CA SER A 232 -9.50 -0.32 -10.04
C SER A 232 -10.27 0.29 -11.20
N THR A 233 -10.57 -0.49 -12.24
CA THR A 233 -11.25 0.04 -13.44
C THR A 233 -12.68 -0.47 -13.62
N PHE A 234 -13.15 -1.35 -12.73
CA PHE A 234 -14.52 -1.88 -12.75
C PHE A 234 -15.38 -1.27 -11.64
N LEU A 235 -14.74 -0.85 -10.55
CA LEU A 235 -15.43 -0.26 -9.41
C LEU A 235 -15.34 1.27 -9.46
N CYS A 236 -16.43 1.92 -9.05
CA CYS A 236 -16.45 3.36 -8.80
C CYS A 236 -15.59 3.71 -7.58
N VAL A 237 -15.23 4.99 -7.44
CA VAL A 237 -14.45 5.48 -6.30
C VAL A 237 -15.14 5.17 -4.97
N LEU A 238 -16.47 5.34 -4.88
CA LEU A 238 -17.28 4.95 -3.73
C LEU A 238 -16.98 3.52 -3.27
N SER A 239 -17.13 2.53 -4.17
CA SER A 239 -16.93 1.12 -3.83
C SER A 239 -15.48 0.81 -3.41
N LYS A 240 -14.49 1.47 -4.01
CA LYS A 240 -13.08 1.33 -3.61
C LYS A 240 -12.84 1.84 -2.18
N LEU A 241 -13.41 3.01 -1.85
CA LEU A 241 -13.30 3.57 -0.50
C LEU A 241 -14.01 2.69 0.53
N SER A 242 -15.20 2.16 0.22
CA SER A 242 -15.91 1.23 1.11
C SER A 242 -15.11 -0.04 1.38
N ILE A 243 -14.54 -0.66 0.35
CA ILE A 243 -13.68 -1.86 0.51
C ILE A 243 -12.50 -1.53 1.42
N LEU A 244 -11.82 -0.40 1.18
CA LEU A 244 -10.66 0.03 1.96
C LEU A 244 -10.99 0.22 3.44
N ILE A 245 -12.13 0.85 3.76
CA ILE A 245 -12.60 1.05 5.14
C ILE A 245 -12.89 -0.30 5.81
N VAL A 246 -13.58 -1.22 5.12
CA VAL A 246 -13.90 -2.54 5.67
C VAL A 246 -12.63 -3.33 6.00
N PHE A 247 -11.66 -3.40 5.07
CA PHE A 247 -10.39 -4.07 5.31
C PHE A 247 -9.57 -3.41 6.41
N LEU A 248 -9.62 -2.09 6.55
CA LEU A 248 -8.99 -1.37 7.66
C LEU A 248 -9.55 -1.85 9.00
N PHE A 249 -10.88 -1.88 9.18
CA PHE A 249 -11.49 -2.34 10.43
C PHE A 249 -11.18 -3.80 10.75
N ILE A 250 -11.28 -4.70 9.77
CA ILE A 250 -10.93 -6.12 9.93
C ILE A 250 -9.45 -6.24 10.35
N GLY A 251 -8.56 -5.49 9.70
CA GLY A 251 -7.13 -5.46 10.02
C GLY A 251 -6.85 -5.00 11.45
N ILE A 252 -7.50 -3.92 11.91
CA ILE A 252 -7.34 -3.40 13.28
C ILE A 252 -7.83 -4.39 14.33
N ILE A 253 -8.99 -5.02 14.10
CA ILE A 253 -9.54 -6.02 15.01
C ILE A 253 -8.57 -7.22 15.11
N GLY A 254 -8.09 -7.71 13.96
CA GLY A 254 -7.13 -8.81 13.90
C GLY A 254 -5.81 -8.48 14.60
N TYR A 255 -5.23 -7.32 14.29
CA TYR A 255 -3.99 -6.85 14.90
C TYR A 255 -4.11 -6.73 16.42
N THR A 256 -5.16 -6.08 16.90
CA THR A 256 -5.42 -5.90 18.34
C THR A 256 -5.61 -7.23 19.06
N ALA A 257 -6.35 -8.17 18.46
CA ALA A 257 -6.57 -9.48 19.05
C ALA A 257 -5.27 -10.28 19.20
N VAL A 258 -4.40 -10.24 18.19
CA VAL A 258 -3.09 -10.92 18.22
C VAL A 258 -2.16 -10.23 19.22
N GLU A 259 -2.12 -8.90 19.28
CA GLU A 259 -1.28 -8.17 20.24
C GLU A 259 -1.69 -8.44 21.69
N ILE A 260 -3.00 -8.47 22.00
CA ILE A 260 -3.49 -8.84 23.32
C ILE A 260 -3.08 -10.27 23.68
N ARG A 261 -3.22 -11.22 22.73
CA ARG A 261 -2.82 -12.62 22.95
C ARG A 261 -1.31 -12.73 23.20
N PHE A 262 -0.50 -12.02 22.44
CA PHE A 262 0.94 -11.97 22.57
C PHE A 262 1.37 -11.42 23.94
N ASN A 263 0.82 -10.28 24.34
CA ASN A 263 1.14 -9.65 25.62
C ASN A 263 0.72 -10.51 26.82
N ARG A 264 -0.42 -11.20 26.73
CA ARG A 264 -0.86 -12.15 27.77
C ARG A 264 0.11 -13.33 27.90
N ALA A 265 0.51 -13.93 26.78
CA ALA A 265 1.45 -15.04 26.78
C ALA A 265 2.81 -14.65 27.36
N LYS A 266 3.32 -13.47 26.98
CA LYS A 266 4.56 -12.90 27.51
C LYS A 266 4.50 -12.69 29.02
N HIS A 267 3.42 -12.07 29.50
CA HIS A 267 3.22 -11.83 30.94
C HIS A 267 3.15 -13.14 31.74
N SER A 268 2.46 -14.17 31.23
CA SER A 268 2.42 -15.49 31.87
C SER A 268 3.79 -16.16 31.94
N TYR A 269 4.59 -16.05 30.88
CA TYR A 269 5.96 -16.57 30.86
C TYR A 269 6.87 -15.88 31.88
N ASP A 270 6.83 -14.54 31.93
CA ASP A 270 7.64 -13.75 32.87
C ASP A 270 7.30 -14.08 34.34
N ILE A 271 6.02 -14.29 34.66
CA ILE A 271 5.58 -14.75 35.99
C ILE A 271 6.16 -16.14 36.30
N SER A 272 6.03 -17.09 35.38
CA SER A 272 6.53 -18.46 35.58
C SER A 272 8.04 -18.48 35.83
N LYS A 273 8.79 -17.69 35.07
CA LYS A 273 10.25 -17.58 35.21
C LYS A 273 10.65 -17.01 36.58
N ASN A 274 9.95 -15.98 37.04
CA ASN A 274 10.20 -15.38 38.35
C ASN A 274 9.87 -16.32 39.51
N LEU A 275 8.90 -17.23 39.34
CA LEU A 275 8.58 -18.27 40.33
C LEU A 275 9.64 -19.38 40.38
N THR A 276 10.23 -19.76 39.25
CA THR A 276 11.29 -20.79 39.21
C THR A 276 12.65 -20.32 39.74
N LEU A 277 12.86 -19.01 39.86
CA LEU A 277 14.12 -18.40 40.34
C LEU A 277 14.11 -18.08 41.84
N LYS A 278 13.00 -18.34 42.55
CA LYS A 278 12.86 -18.23 44.01
C LYS A 278 12.87 -19.61 44.65
#